data_AF-A0A928ZVE9-F1
#
_entry.id   AF-A0A928ZVE9-F1
#
_cell.length_a   1.000
_cell.length_b   1.000
_cell.length_c   1.000
_cell.angle_alpha   90.00
_cell.angle_beta   90.00
_cell.angle_gamma   90.00
#
_symmetry.space_group_name_H-M   'P 1'
#
loop_
_entity.id
_entity.type
_entity.pdbx_description
1 polymer ?
#
loop_
_entity_poly.entity_id
_entity_poly.type
_entity_poly.pdbx_seq_one_letter_code
_entity_poly.pdbx_strand_id
1 'polypeptide(L)'
;MGFSQGFSQGFSKIKRYILWLMLGLSLTVFSCQQTLSQAAPQVNVTLLSAPLMPLTQPGPWGEVSHLISYDHRLWFANSKVFGNHNSADIYSYDPSDGETRFEQHLFSQSTGDPTVANGLLYWPFEDPRFSADRGEYMVTNGDQWQWHILPEGEVFHVHAMAHHRDALWASTGAWSGGVQRSTDGGKTWELVYTHPTPERRVSRVTSLVPLGDRLLAEIMAVHESGSKVLRSQANAFQPIESWPNGKRVNALTTFQDRAYGVNQNPDDSYSVWRTDGERTEPVTGLDGHRIRDFTATDSTLWAVSSGPSAQQGYLWCSNDGLDWAAVQHFTDMRPLAVAVHADQVYVGGRGANGHGVLWGPTTHQVSSIRQPEKPQTLPLPRQVLPPLDVQQQLSALDAILSSPETYTAGNTQDVLAKTLMPMALEHTPAVSKQLAAYLQQPLPAKSAQLFAGNASAPATYVVQWYLLWAMGLNGYGQVPLEVLQTPWTEPANDREKYWHPAPAAAWTAAQLGQDDRGTIGAIIERLTTQTDPLWLVGDFVGALHTLTGEQFGYDVAAWQQWWETL
;
A
#
# COMPACT_ATOMS: atom_id res chain seq x y z
N MET A 1 -44.41 16.76 17.53
CA MET A 1 -45.88 16.75 17.36
C MET A 1 -46.19 16.00 16.06
N GLY A 2 -47.20 15.11 16.10
CA GLY A 2 -47.75 14.14 15.10
C GLY A 2 -47.26 14.14 13.64
N PHE A 3 -47.22 13.01 12.93
CA PHE A 3 -48.22 11.95 12.86
C PHE A 3 -47.65 10.61 12.35
N SER A 4 -48.27 9.53 12.83
CA SER A 4 -48.17 8.13 12.45
C SER A 4 -48.97 7.76 11.19
N GLN A 5 -48.54 6.75 10.42
CA GLN A 5 -49.23 5.44 10.22
C GLN A 5 -48.86 4.73 8.89
N GLY A 6 -48.73 3.40 8.99
CA GLY A 6 -49.20 2.47 7.96
C GLY A 6 -48.15 1.71 7.15
N PHE A 7 -47.86 0.45 7.52
CA PHE A 7 -48.38 -0.74 6.82
C PHE A 7 -47.69 -2.02 7.31
N SER A 8 -48.44 -2.81 8.08
CA SER A 8 -48.24 -4.25 8.24
C SER A 8 -49.26 -4.97 7.36
N GLN A 9 -48.84 -5.91 6.52
CA GLN A 9 -49.58 -7.14 6.16
C GLN A 9 -48.80 -7.91 5.08
N GLY A 10 -48.58 -9.22 5.27
CA GLY A 10 -48.04 -10.08 4.21
C GLY A 10 -47.35 -11.39 4.61
N PHE A 11 -47.63 -12.00 5.76
CA PHE A 11 -47.16 -13.37 6.05
C PHE A 11 -48.33 -14.35 6.06
N SER A 12 -48.54 -15.06 4.94
CA SER A 12 -49.11 -16.41 4.97
C SER A 12 -48.89 -17.13 3.63
N LYS A 13 -48.67 -18.45 3.72
CA LYS A 13 -48.64 -19.46 2.64
C LYS A 13 -47.26 -19.72 2.01
N ILE A 14 -46.58 -20.74 2.50
CA ILE A 14 -46.35 -22.03 1.81
C ILE A 14 -45.79 -23.02 2.87
N LYS A 15 -46.73 -23.68 3.57
CA LYS A 15 -46.54 -25.00 4.18
C LYS A 15 -47.50 -25.90 3.43
N ARG A 16 -46.99 -26.72 2.50
CA ARG A 16 -47.62 -27.90 1.86
C ARG A 16 -46.75 -28.29 0.68
N TYR A 17 -45.78 -29.18 0.89
CA TYR A 17 -45.25 -30.18 -0.05
C TYR A 17 -44.18 -31.01 0.68
N ILE A 18 -44.58 -31.64 1.79
CA ILE A 18 -43.84 -32.74 2.44
C ILE A 18 -44.89 -33.77 2.83
N LEU A 19 -45.21 -34.65 1.90
CA LEU A 19 -45.80 -35.99 2.05
C LEU A 19 -46.17 -36.43 0.63
N TRP A 20 -45.80 -37.66 0.25
CA TRP A 20 -45.93 -38.30 -1.08
C TRP A 20 -44.66 -38.40 -1.93
N LEU A 21 -43.62 -39.04 -1.41
CA LEU A 21 -42.74 -39.93 -2.20
C LEU A 21 -41.82 -40.74 -1.26
N MET A 22 -42.44 -41.62 -0.48
CA MET A 22 -41.78 -42.72 0.25
C MET A 22 -42.72 -43.91 0.20
N LEU A 23 -42.60 -44.75 -0.83
CA LEU A 23 -42.90 -46.19 -0.82
C LEU A 23 -42.80 -46.77 -2.23
N GLY A 24 -41.80 -47.61 -2.46
CA GLY A 24 -41.76 -48.54 -3.57
C GLY A 24 -40.42 -48.60 -4.30
N LEU A 25 -39.44 -49.33 -3.75
CA LEU A 25 -38.85 -50.49 -4.43
C LEU A 25 -37.65 -51.00 -3.61
N SER A 26 -37.87 -52.17 -3.01
CA SER A 26 -36.86 -53.03 -2.41
C SER A 26 -36.41 -54.07 -3.43
N LEU A 27 -35.19 -54.59 -3.23
CA LEU A 27 -34.56 -55.79 -3.81
C LEU A 27 -33.83 -55.65 -5.17
N THR A 28 -32.52 -55.45 -5.11
CA THR A 28 -31.55 -56.51 -5.47
C THR A 28 -30.21 -56.27 -4.79
N VAL A 29 -29.85 -57.15 -3.84
CA VAL A 29 -28.52 -57.25 -3.22
C VAL A 29 -27.90 -58.52 -3.77
N PHE A 30 -26.81 -58.41 -4.53
CA PHE A 30 -25.81 -59.49 -4.66
C PHE A 30 -24.46 -58.91 -5.11
N SER A 31 -23.48 -59.08 -4.23
CA SER A 31 -22.04 -59.27 -4.45
C SER A 31 -21.28 -58.44 -5.48
N CYS A 32 -20.49 -57.47 -4.98
CA CYS A 32 -19.10 -57.30 -5.41
C CYS A 32 -18.30 -56.54 -4.32
N GLN A 33 -17.91 -57.26 -3.25
CA GLN A 33 -16.85 -56.82 -2.35
C GLN A 33 -15.56 -57.51 -2.78
N GLN A 34 -14.66 -56.77 -3.41
CA GLN A 34 -13.19 -56.91 -3.37
C GLN A 34 -12.60 -56.21 -4.59
N THR A 35 -12.06 -55.00 -4.39
CA THR A 35 -10.66 -54.63 -4.74
C THR A 35 -10.45 -53.12 -4.55
N LEU A 36 -9.24 -52.78 -4.09
CA LEU A 36 -8.65 -51.44 -3.98
C LEU A 36 -9.03 -50.60 -2.75
N SER A 37 -8.55 -51.04 -1.58
CA SER A 37 -7.94 -50.09 -0.65
C SER A 37 -6.63 -49.62 -1.29
N GLN A 38 -6.71 -48.63 -2.19
CA GLN A 38 -5.56 -47.77 -2.44
C GLN A 38 -5.44 -46.90 -1.20
N ALA A 39 -4.33 -47.05 -0.48
CA ALA A 39 -3.95 -46.07 0.52
C ALA A 39 -4.03 -44.69 -0.14
N ALA A 40 -4.82 -43.78 0.43
CA ALA A 40 -4.80 -42.39 0.02
C ALA A 40 -3.33 -41.94 0.00
N PRO A 41 -2.85 -41.26 -1.05
CA PRO A 41 -1.49 -40.76 -1.05
C PRO A 41 -1.29 -39.98 0.25
N GLN A 42 -0.31 -40.40 1.06
CA GLN A 42 0.11 -39.59 2.20
C GLN A 42 0.52 -38.25 1.62
N VAL A 43 -0.29 -37.23 1.85
CA VAL A 43 0.07 -35.86 1.53
C VAL A 43 1.28 -35.56 2.40
N ASN A 44 2.47 -35.58 1.80
CA ASN A 44 3.69 -35.09 2.43
C ASN A 44 3.52 -33.58 2.55
N VAL A 45 2.81 -33.14 3.58
CA VAL A 45 2.66 -31.73 3.91
C VAL A 45 4.02 -31.23 4.38
N THR A 46 4.45 -30.09 3.85
CA THR A 46 5.63 -29.38 4.37
C THR A 46 5.31 -28.93 5.80
N LEU A 47 5.76 -29.70 6.79
CA LEU A 47 5.64 -29.32 8.18
C LEU A 47 6.71 -28.29 8.52
N LEU A 48 6.34 -27.31 9.34
CA LEU A 48 7.31 -26.43 9.96
C LEU A 48 8.32 -27.27 10.75
N SER A 49 9.61 -26.97 10.59
CA SER A 49 10.67 -27.61 11.38
C SER A 49 10.56 -27.26 12.87
N ALA A 50 10.01 -26.07 13.19
CA ALA A 50 9.65 -25.61 14.52
C ALA A 50 8.51 -24.57 14.42
N PRO A 51 7.71 -24.37 15.48
CA PRO A 51 6.74 -23.28 15.53
C PRO A 51 7.41 -21.91 15.34
N LEU A 52 6.74 -21.01 14.61
CA LEU A 52 7.16 -19.62 14.51
C LEU A 52 6.97 -18.90 15.85
N MET A 53 7.86 -17.97 16.15
CA MET A 53 7.85 -17.16 17.38
C MET A 53 7.87 -15.66 17.02
N PRO A 54 7.42 -14.77 17.92
CA PRO A 54 7.63 -13.33 17.75
C PRO A 54 9.13 -13.02 17.65
N LEU A 55 9.52 -12.28 16.62
CA LEU A 55 10.90 -11.86 16.37
C LEU A 55 11.12 -10.40 16.76
N THR A 56 10.20 -9.52 16.36
CA THR A 56 10.31 -8.07 16.60
C THR A 56 8.95 -7.38 16.63
N GLN A 57 8.89 -6.22 17.29
CA GLN A 57 7.73 -5.31 17.36
C GLN A 57 8.20 -3.91 16.94
N PRO A 58 8.23 -3.65 15.62
CA PRO A 58 8.78 -2.41 15.06
C PRO A 58 7.80 -1.26 15.25
N GLY A 59 8.34 -0.07 15.51
CA GLY A 59 7.61 1.19 15.50
C GLY A 59 6.40 1.25 16.44
N PRO A 60 5.64 2.36 16.36
CA PRO A 60 4.45 2.54 17.18
C PRO A 60 3.17 2.04 16.50
N TRP A 61 3.23 1.63 15.22
CA TRP A 61 2.02 1.34 14.45
C TRP A 61 1.53 -0.08 14.68
N GLY A 62 0.23 -0.27 14.42
CA GLY A 62 -0.48 -1.44 14.90
C GLY A 62 -0.30 -2.70 14.06
N GLU A 63 0.28 -2.60 12.87
CA GLU A 63 0.29 -3.69 11.90
C GLU A 63 1.66 -3.82 11.24
N VAL A 64 2.12 -5.05 11.05
CA VAL A 64 3.22 -5.41 10.13
C VAL A 64 2.59 -6.09 8.91
N SER A 65 2.83 -5.53 7.72
CA SER A 65 2.25 -5.98 6.45
C SER A 65 3.22 -5.80 5.27
N HIS A 66 2.78 -6.21 4.07
CA HIS A 66 3.52 -6.08 2.81
C HIS A 66 4.96 -6.61 2.90
N LEU A 67 5.10 -7.83 3.42
CA LEU A 67 6.39 -8.49 3.56
C LEU A 67 6.96 -8.82 2.19
N ILE A 68 8.24 -8.54 1.97
CA ILE A 68 8.93 -8.85 0.72
C ILE A 68 10.39 -9.19 0.97
N SER A 69 10.87 -10.22 0.29
CA SER A 69 12.29 -10.58 0.28
C SER A 69 13.06 -9.66 -0.66
N TYR A 70 14.12 -9.03 -0.17
CA TYR A 70 15.04 -8.25 -0.99
C TYR A 70 16.45 -8.31 -0.39
N ASP A 71 17.42 -8.69 -1.23
CA ASP A 71 18.78 -8.99 -0.78
C ASP A 71 18.76 -10.09 0.32
N HIS A 72 19.50 -9.91 1.41
CA HIS A 72 19.66 -10.83 2.53
C HIS A 72 18.68 -10.56 3.66
N ARG A 73 17.70 -9.67 3.43
CA ARG A 73 16.79 -9.21 4.47
C ARG A 73 15.34 -9.41 4.04
N LEU A 74 14.50 -9.57 5.06
CA LEU A 74 13.06 -9.50 4.91
C LEU A 74 12.62 -8.06 5.18
N TRP A 75 12.01 -7.42 4.19
CA TRP A 75 11.50 -6.06 4.29
C TRP A 75 10.00 -6.08 4.54
N PHE A 76 9.49 -5.08 5.24
CA PHE A 76 8.06 -4.98 5.56
C PHE A 76 7.69 -3.55 5.96
N ALA A 77 6.39 -3.26 5.92
CA ALA A 77 5.84 -2.02 6.43
C ALA A 77 5.31 -2.19 7.85
N ASN A 78 5.58 -1.22 8.72
CA ASN A 78 4.83 -0.97 9.94
C ASN A 78 3.90 0.23 9.69
N SER A 79 2.60 -0.01 9.72
CA SER A 79 1.61 1.02 9.43
C SER A 79 0.32 0.80 10.21
N LYS A 80 -0.61 1.75 10.10
CA LYS A 80 -1.97 1.62 10.62
C LYS A 80 -2.93 1.40 9.45
N VAL A 81 -3.28 0.16 9.15
CA VAL A 81 -4.25 -0.14 8.10
C VAL A 81 -5.68 0.01 8.64
N PHE A 82 -6.52 0.74 7.92
CA PHE A 82 -7.92 1.12 8.20
C PHE A 82 -8.12 2.18 9.32
N GLY A 83 -8.68 3.35 8.95
CA GLY A 83 -9.07 4.48 9.82
C GLY A 83 -7.96 5.47 10.15
N ASN A 84 -8.02 6.71 9.62
CA ASN A 84 -6.99 7.76 9.73
C ASN A 84 -5.58 7.17 9.77
N HIS A 85 -5.20 6.50 8.68
CA HIS A 85 -3.87 5.94 8.53
C HIS A 85 -2.92 7.14 8.49
N ASN A 86 -1.82 7.14 9.21
CA ASN A 86 -1.04 8.38 9.33
C ASN A 86 0.46 8.20 9.10
N SER A 87 0.90 7.02 8.67
CA SER A 87 2.29 6.73 8.33
C SER A 87 2.43 5.34 7.69
N ALA A 88 3.43 5.19 6.84
CA ALA A 88 3.96 3.90 6.44
C ALA A 88 5.48 3.91 6.64
N ASP A 89 5.93 3.20 7.66
CA ASP A 89 7.35 3.07 7.96
C ASP A 89 7.87 1.75 7.42
N ILE A 90 8.96 1.80 6.67
CA ILE A 90 9.63 0.62 6.13
C ILE A 90 10.72 0.20 7.10
N TYR A 91 10.71 -1.08 7.40
CA TYR A 91 11.73 -1.74 8.19
C TYR A 91 12.27 -2.93 7.40
N SER A 92 13.43 -3.42 7.82
CA SER A 92 13.93 -4.70 7.39
C SER A 92 14.41 -5.52 8.59
N TYR A 93 14.39 -6.84 8.44
CA TYR A 93 14.84 -7.83 9.40
C TYR A 93 15.90 -8.69 8.75
N ASP A 94 17.07 -8.80 9.37
CA ASP A 94 18.12 -9.72 8.97
C ASP A 94 17.98 -11.03 9.78
N PRO A 95 17.63 -12.16 9.15
CA PRO A 95 17.49 -13.42 9.87
C PRO A 95 18.81 -14.03 10.34
N SER A 96 19.96 -13.55 9.85
CA SER A 96 21.27 -14.10 10.20
C SER A 96 21.73 -13.69 11.61
N ASP A 97 21.35 -12.50 12.07
CA ASP A 97 21.68 -11.97 13.40
C ASP A 97 20.45 -11.53 14.21
N GLY A 98 19.27 -11.47 13.58
CA GLY A 98 18.02 -11.04 14.20
C GLY A 98 17.85 -9.53 14.28
N GLU A 99 18.69 -8.74 13.60
CA GLU A 99 18.62 -7.29 13.63
C GLU A 99 17.42 -6.76 12.85
N THR A 100 16.62 -5.90 13.49
CA THR A 100 15.57 -5.12 12.83
C THR A 100 16.04 -3.68 12.67
N ARG A 101 16.01 -3.14 11.45
CA ARG A 101 16.43 -1.76 11.15
C ARG A 101 15.26 -0.94 10.61
N PHE A 102 15.17 0.33 11.02
CA PHE A 102 14.31 1.33 10.39
C PHE A 102 14.99 1.80 9.10
N GLU A 103 14.28 1.70 7.97
CA GLU A 103 14.86 1.90 6.64
C GLU A 103 14.35 3.14 5.94
N GLN A 104 13.06 3.47 6.08
CA GLN A 104 12.51 4.69 5.47
C GLN A 104 11.13 5.03 6.03
N HIS A 105 10.82 6.33 6.14
CA HIS A 105 9.44 6.80 6.26
C HIS A 105 8.88 7.10 4.86
N LEU A 106 7.73 6.53 4.50
CA LEU A 106 7.02 6.93 3.29
C LEU A 106 6.08 8.08 3.64
N PHE A 107 6.08 9.15 2.85
CA PHE A 107 5.11 10.26 2.98
C PHE A 107 3.73 9.90 2.44
N SER A 108 3.24 8.78 2.96
CA SER A 108 2.01 8.12 2.62
C SER A 108 1.38 7.60 3.89
N GLN A 109 0.08 7.41 3.87
CA GLN A 109 -0.60 6.87 5.03
C GLN A 109 -0.46 5.35 5.15
N SER A 110 -0.20 4.69 4.05
CA SER A 110 -0.02 3.24 3.94
C SER A 110 0.86 2.97 2.71
N THR A 111 1.35 1.75 2.57
CA THR A 111 2.01 1.31 1.34
C THR A 111 1.10 0.36 0.59
N GLY A 112 1.22 0.34 -0.73
CA GLY A 112 0.70 -0.75 -1.53
C GLY A 112 1.61 -1.97 -1.50
N ASP A 113 1.29 -2.98 -2.30
CA ASP A 113 2.11 -4.19 -2.46
C ASP A 113 3.43 -3.86 -3.19
N PRO A 114 4.59 -4.04 -2.54
CA PRO A 114 5.88 -3.76 -3.12
C PRO A 114 6.30 -4.82 -4.14
N THR A 115 7.29 -4.50 -4.97
CA THR A 115 7.89 -5.46 -5.90
C THR A 115 9.39 -5.27 -6.01
N VAL A 116 10.10 -6.36 -6.27
CA VAL A 116 11.49 -6.32 -6.72
C VAL A 116 11.51 -6.41 -8.25
N ALA A 117 12.23 -5.50 -8.91
CA ALA A 117 12.44 -5.52 -10.35
C ALA A 117 13.87 -5.06 -10.68
N ASN A 118 14.56 -5.79 -11.55
CA ASN A 118 15.91 -5.42 -12.01
C ASN A 118 16.91 -5.11 -10.87
N GLY A 119 16.80 -5.85 -9.75
CA GLY A 119 17.67 -5.67 -8.58
C GLY A 119 17.34 -4.45 -7.71
N LEU A 120 16.21 -3.78 -7.94
CA LEU A 120 15.70 -2.67 -7.14
C LEU A 120 14.39 -3.06 -6.45
N LEU A 121 14.12 -2.46 -5.30
CA LEU A 121 12.88 -2.63 -4.54
C LEU A 121 12.02 -1.38 -4.67
N TYR A 122 10.75 -1.56 -5.02
CA TYR A 122 9.79 -0.49 -5.27
C TYR A 122 8.66 -0.53 -4.24
N TRP A 123 8.40 0.61 -3.59
CA TRP A 123 7.42 0.81 -2.54
C TRP A 123 6.33 1.80 -2.99
N PRO A 124 5.16 1.31 -3.44
CA PRO A 124 4.08 2.18 -3.88
C PRO A 124 3.38 2.88 -2.72
N PHE A 125 3.00 4.15 -2.92
CA PHE A 125 2.27 4.91 -1.91
C PHE A 125 0.78 4.63 -2.09
N GLU A 126 0.19 3.89 -1.14
CA GLU A 126 -1.22 3.56 -1.23
C GLU A 126 -2.07 4.82 -1.06
N ASP A 127 -1.72 5.74 -0.16
CA ASP A 127 -2.45 7.00 0.06
C ASP A 127 -1.42 8.13 0.33
N PRO A 128 -0.76 8.63 -0.72
CA PRO A 128 0.26 9.68 -0.64
C PRO A 128 -0.35 10.94 -0.03
N ARG A 129 0.42 11.62 0.83
CA ARG A 129 -0.09 12.84 1.46
C ARG A 129 -0.14 14.03 0.49
N PHE A 130 0.75 14.09 -0.51
CA PHE A 130 0.75 15.17 -1.50
C PHE A 130 -0.31 15.01 -2.59
N SER A 131 -0.89 13.82 -2.75
CA SER A 131 -1.61 13.49 -3.97
C SER A 131 -2.95 14.22 -4.08
N ALA A 132 -2.98 15.16 -5.03
CA ALA A 132 -4.17 15.57 -5.76
C ALA A 132 -3.97 15.20 -7.25
N ASP A 133 -4.32 13.96 -7.61
CA ASP A 133 -4.40 13.38 -8.96
C ASP A 133 -3.15 12.63 -9.46
N ARG A 134 -2.15 12.31 -8.61
CA ARG A 134 -0.96 11.55 -9.04
C ARG A 134 -0.61 10.37 -8.13
N GLY A 135 -0.08 9.31 -8.72
CA GLY A 135 0.44 8.17 -7.98
C GLY A 135 1.89 8.44 -7.60
N GLU A 136 2.30 7.99 -6.42
CA GLU A 136 3.67 8.17 -5.91
C GLU A 136 4.23 6.82 -5.48
N TYR A 137 5.55 6.70 -5.53
CA TYR A 137 6.27 5.52 -5.04
C TYR A 137 7.70 5.90 -4.69
N MET A 138 8.36 5.06 -3.90
CA MET A 138 9.80 5.11 -3.70
C MET A 138 10.48 3.89 -4.32
N VAL A 139 11.73 4.08 -4.73
CA VAL A 139 12.62 3.01 -5.20
C VAL A 139 13.90 3.01 -4.38
N THR A 140 14.39 1.83 -4.04
CA THR A 140 15.64 1.65 -3.30
C THR A 140 16.50 0.54 -3.89
N ASN A 141 17.82 0.67 -3.70
CA ASN A 141 18.81 -0.37 -3.94
C ASN A 141 19.30 -1.03 -2.64
N GLY A 142 18.62 -0.78 -1.51
CA GLY A 142 18.98 -1.24 -0.17
C GLY A 142 19.60 -0.15 0.70
N ASP A 143 20.34 0.79 0.10
CA ASP A 143 21.06 1.85 0.83
C ASP A 143 20.56 3.26 0.46
N GLN A 144 20.23 3.46 -0.81
CA GLN A 144 19.79 4.75 -1.35
C GLN A 144 18.30 4.69 -1.67
N TRP A 145 17.64 5.82 -1.54
CA TRP A 145 16.20 5.96 -1.80
C TRP A 145 15.93 7.10 -2.75
N GLN A 146 14.98 6.91 -3.66
CA GLN A 146 14.48 7.95 -4.55
C GLN A 146 12.96 7.96 -4.59
N TRP A 147 12.39 9.15 -4.48
CA TRP A 147 10.95 9.40 -4.64
C TRP A 147 10.61 9.66 -6.09
N HIS A 148 9.54 9.02 -6.57
CA HIS A 148 9.07 9.10 -7.93
C HIS A 148 7.55 9.33 -7.97
N ILE A 149 7.09 9.90 -9.08
CA ILE A 149 5.67 10.09 -9.38
C ILE A 149 5.30 9.36 -10.68
N LEU A 150 4.06 8.90 -10.76
CA LEU A 150 3.45 8.44 -11.99
C LEU A 150 2.99 9.67 -12.80
N PRO A 151 3.33 9.75 -14.10
CA PRO A 151 3.12 10.97 -14.90
C PRO A 151 1.66 11.21 -15.28
N GLU A 152 0.85 10.15 -15.31
CA GLU A 152 -0.51 10.16 -15.86
C GLU A 152 -1.54 9.55 -14.90
N GLY A 153 -2.81 9.84 -15.17
CA GLY A 153 -3.97 9.35 -14.43
C GLY A 153 -4.62 10.39 -13.51
N GLU A 154 -5.88 10.18 -13.19
CA GLU A 154 -6.60 10.86 -12.10
C GLU A 154 -6.60 9.94 -10.87
N VAL A 155 -5.42 9.78 -10.28
CA VAL A 155 -5.15 8.71 -9.31
C VAL A 155 -4.68 9.33 -8.01
N PHE A 156 -5.12 8.83 -6.87
CA PHE A 156 -4.51 9.18 -5.58
C PHE A 156 -3.85 7.99 -4.91
N HIS A 157 -3.98 6.79 -5.47
CA HIS A 157 -3.49 5.57 -4.84
C HIS A 157 -2.66 4.78 -5.83
N VAL A 158 -1.47 4.33 -5.41
CA VAL A 158 -0.74 3.24 -6.05
C VAL A 158 -0.86 2.03 -5.14
N HIS A 159 -1.70 1.07 -5.51
CA HIS A 159 -2.07 -0.03 -4.63
C HIS A 159 -1.11 -1.21 -4.70
N ALA A 160 -0.49 -1.43 -5.85
CA ALA A 160 0.48 -2.50 -6.03
C ALA A 160 1.43 -2.14 -7.17
N MET A 161 2.63 -2.70 -7.09
CA MET A 161 3.54 -2.78 -8.22
C MET A 161 3.89 -4.24 -8.48
N ALA A 162 4.22 -4.57 -9.73
CA ALA A 162 4.62 -5.93 -10.09
C ALA A 162 5.69 -5.91 -11.18
N HIS A 163 6.61 -6.87 -11.13
CA HIS A 163 7.55 -7.13 -12.22
C HIS A 163 7.04 -8.27 -13.10
N HIS A 164 6.90 -8.01 -14.40
CA HIS A 164 6.46 -9.03 -15.36
C HIS A 164 6.99 -8.75 -16.78
N ARG A 165 7.67 -9.73 -17.38
CA ARG A 165 8.24 -9.67 -18.75
C ARG A 165 9.15 -8.44 -18.97
N ASP A 166 10.13 -8.29 -18.09
CA ASP A 166 11.12 -7.20 -18.11
C ASP A 166 10.49 -5.80 -18.05
N ALA A 167 9.25 -5.71 -17.55
CA ALA A 167 8.54 -4.48 -17.35
C ALA A 167 8.06 -4.37 -15.91
N LEU A 168 8.09 -3.14 -15.41
CA LEU A 168 7.48 -2.76 -14.16
C LEU A 168 6.03 -2.33 -14.44
N TRP A 169 5.11 -2.75 -13.59
CA TRP A 169 3.70 -2.44 -13.68
C TRP A 169 3.26 -1.78 -12.38
N ALA A 170 2.38 -0.80 -12.47
CA ALA A 170 1.78 -0.13 -11.31
C ALA A 170 0.26 -0.16 -11.45
N SER A 171 -0.43 -0.60 -10.41
CA SER A 171 -1.88 -0.50 -10.33
C SER A 171 -2.28 0.74 -9.55
N THR A 172 -3.23 1.47 -10.11
CA THR A 172 -3.66 2.75 -9.56
C THR A 172 -5.14 2.74 -9.23
N GLY A 173 -5.54 3.67 -8.37
CA GLY A 173 -6.93 3.83 -7.98
C GLY A 173 -7.26 5.21 -7.43
N ALA A 174 -8.57 5.50 -7.42
CA ALA A 174 -9.28 6.59 -6.76
C ALA A 174 -10.51 6.93 -7.61
N TRP A 175 -10.45 8.00 -8.41
CA TRP A 175 -11.50 8.36 -9.35
C TRP A 175 -11.67 7.32 -10.44
N SER A 176 -10.55 6.82 -10.97
CA SER A 176 -10.54 5.69 -11.91
C SER A 176 -9.37 4.75 -11.60
N GLY A 177 -9.68 3.45 -11.53
CA GLY A 177 -8.69 2.39 -11.46
C GLY A 177 -7.92 2.29 -12.76
N GLY A 178 -6.62 2.05 -12.69
CA GLY A 178 -5.78 1.97 -13.88
C GLY A 178 -4.59 1.04 -13.73
N VAL A 179 -3.95 0.76 -14.85
CA VAL A 179 -2.67 0.03 -14.91
C VAL A 179 -1.71 0.81 -15.79
N GLN A 180 -0.52 1.09 -15.26
CA GLN A 180 0.57 1.72 -15.98
C GLN A 180 1.74 0.75 -16.11
N ARG A 181 2.52 0.92 -17.17
CA ARG A 181 3.68 0.08 -17.49
C ARG A 181 4.92 0.92 -17.74
N SER A 182 6.06 0.45 -17.25
CA SER A 182 7.38 0.98 -17.55
C SER A 182 8.31 -0.14 -18.03
N THR A 183 9.10 0.12 -19.07
CA THR A 183 10.12 -0.79 -19.61
C THR A 183 11.54 -0.32 -19.35
N ASP A 184 11.72 0.78 -18.60
CA ASP A 184 13.01 1.42 -18.34
C ASP A 184 13.29 1.64 -16.84
N GLY A 185 12.62 0.83 -15.99
CA GLY A 185 12.81 0.83 -14.54
C GLY A 185 12.05 1.95 -13.81
N GLY A 186 11.00 2.51 -14.43
CA GLY A 186 10.16 3.56 -13.85
C GLY A 186 10.53 4.97 -14.28
N LYS A 187 11.42 5.16 -15.27
CA LYS A 187 11.79 6.49 -15.78
C LYS A 187 10.68 7.07 -16.66
N THR A 188 10.08 6.23 -17.49
CA THR A 188 8.90 6.55 -18.28
C THR A 188 7.79 5.53 -18.04
N TRP A 189 6.54 5.99 -18.14
CA TRP A 189 5.35 5.18 -17.91
C TRP A 189 4.33 5.39 -19.03
N GLU A 190 3.67 4.30 -19.42
CA GLU A 190 2.57 4.27 -20.36
C GLU A 190 1.29 3.82 -19.63
N LEU A 191 0.19 4.56 -19.79
CA LEU A 191 -1.12 4.14 -19.33
C LEU A 191 -1.67 3.02 -20.23
N VAL A 192 -1.74 1.80 -19.71
CA VAL A 192 -2.19 0.61 -20.46
C VAL A 192 -3.69 0.36 -20.29
N TYR A 193 -4.24 0.72 -19.13
CA TYR A 193 -5.65 0.48 -18.83
C TYR A 193 -6.22 1.57 -17.93
N THR A 194 -7.46 1.96 -18.25
CA THR A 194 -8.34 2.74 -17.39
C THR A 194 -9.66 2.01 -17.26
N HIS A 195 -10.08 1.78 -16.03
CA HIS A 195 -11.37 1.18 -15.75
C HIS A 195 -12.49 2.20 -16.02
N PRO A 196 -13.56 1.84 -16.76
CA PRO A 196 -14.63 2.76 -17.15
C PRO A 196 -15.49 3.16 -15.94
N THR A 197 -15.01 4.12 -15.15
CA THR A 197 -15.65 4.52 -13.90
C THR A 197 -16.68 5.62 -14.17
N PRO A 198 -17.96 5.44 -13.79
CA PRO A 198 -18.95 6.48 -13.94
C PRO A 198 -18.60 7.74 -13.12
N GLU A 199 -19.12 8.90 -13.53
CA GLU A 199 -18.96 10.13 -12.77
C GLU A 199 -19.37 9.96 -11.29
N ARG A 200 -18.60 10.56 -10.38
CA ARG A 200 -18.82 10.53 -8.93
C ARG A 200 -18.80 9.11 -8.34
N ARG A 201 -18.20 8.15 -9.04
CA ARG A 201 -17.86 6.83 -8.52
C ARG A 201 -16.34 6.70 -8.39
N VAL A 202 -15.94 5.65 -7.70
CA VAL A 202 -14.54 5.29 -7.51
C VAL A 202 -14.34 3.85 -7.94
N SER A 203 -13.18 3.60 -8.54
CA SER A 203 -12.67 2.26 -8.79
C SER A 203 -11.18 2.23 -8.54
N ARG A 204 -10.66 1.03 -8.25
CA ARG A 204 -9.27 0.82 -7.88
C ARG A 204 -8.79 -0.49 -8.45
N VAL A 205 -7.64 -0.49 -9.11
CA VAL A 205 -6.91 -1.73 -9.39
C VAL A 205 -5.98 -1.95 -8.20
N THR A 206 -6.24 -2.99 -7.40
CA THR A 206 -5.67 -3.12 -6.05
C THR A 206 -4.58 -4.16 -5.92
N SER A 207 -4.43 -5.06 -6.89
CA SER A 207 -3.36 -6.06 -6.92
C SER A 207 -3.01 -6.42 -8.35
N LEU A 208 -1.75 -6.85 -8.57
CA LEU A 208 -1.22 -7.33 -9.85
C LEU A 208 -0.41 -8.60 -9.61
N VAL A 209 -0.73 -9.70 -10.31
CA VAL A 209 0.07 -10.93 -10.22
C VAL A 209 0.39 -11.52 -11.59
N PRO A 210 1.63 -11.98 -11.82
CA PRO A 210 2.00 -12.64 -13.07
C PRO A 210 1.45 -14.07 -13.10
N LEU A 211 0.79 -14.45 -14.18
CA LEU A 211 0.33 -15.81 -14.48
C LEU A 211 0.85 -16.24 -15.85
N GLY A 212 1.98 -16.94 -15.85
CA GLY A 212 2.67 -17.40 -17.05
C GLY A 212 3.01 -16.23 -17.97
N ASP A 213 2.25 -16.12 -19.05
CA ASP A 213 2.41 -15.16 -20.14
C ASP A 213 1.49 -13.92 -19.98
N ARG A 214 0.74 -13.86 -18.87
CA ARG A 214 -0.28 -12.84 -18.62
C ARG A 214 -0.01 -12.15 -17.29
N LEU A 215 -0.56 -10.95 -17.16
CA LEU A 215 -0.72 -10.25 -15.90
C LEU A 215 -2.20 -10.30 -15.51
N LEU A 216 -2.49 -10.73 -14.29
CA LEU A 216 -3.81 -10.60 -13.70
C LEU A 216 -3.88 -9.36 -12.83
N ALA A 217 -5.05 -8.75 -12.77
CA ALA A 217 -5.31 -7.57 -11.95
C ALA A 217 -6.61 -7.73 -11.17
N GLU A 218 -6.62 -7.36 -9.90
CA GLU A 218 -7.86 -7.20 -9.13
C GLU A 218 -8.47 -5.83 -9.42
N ILE A 219 -9.80 -5.78 -9.61
CA ILE A 219 -10.57 -4.54 -9.59
C ILE A 219 -11.52 -4.46 -8.39
N MET A 220 -11.42 -3.38 -7.62
CA MET A 220 -12.43 -2.96 -6.66
C MET A 220 -13.32 -1.88 -7.29
N ALA A 221 -14.55 -2.26 -7.64
CA ALA A 221 -15.58 -1.37 -8.19
C ALA A 221 -16.94 -1.72 -7.57
N VAL A 222 -17.24 -1.14 -6.41
CA VAL A 222 -18.40 -1.50 -5.57
C VAL A 222 -19.77 -1.20 -6.21
N HIS A 223 -19.78 -0.37 -7.25
CA HIS A 223 -20.97 0.01 -8.00
C HIS A 223 -21.31 -0.97 -9.12
N GLU A 224 -20.40 -1.92 -9.42
CA GLU A 224 -20.57 -2.90 -10.48
C GLU A 224 -20.74 -4.31 -9.92
N SER A 225 -21.60 -5.10 -10.54
CA SER A 225 -21.62 -6.55 -10.39
C SER A 225 -20.71 -7.20 -11.43
N GLY A 226 -20.14 -8.36 -11.12
CA GLY A 226 -19.39 -9.19 -12.06
C GLY A 226 -18.07 -9.68 -11.48
N SER A 227 -17.28 -10.29 -12.36
CA SER A 227 -15.91 -10.70 -12.04
C SER A 227 -15.07 -9.51 -11.59
N LYS A 228 -14.29 -9.71 -10.54
CA LYS A 228 -13.34 -8.73 -9.98
C LYS A 228 -11.89 -9.07 -10.27
N VAL A 229 -11.67 -10.02 -11.19
CA VAL A 229 -10.34 -10.36 -11.71
C VAL A 229 -10.32 -10.08 -13.20
N LEU A 230 -9.36 -9.27 -13.59
CA LEU A 230 -9.05 -8.94 -14.97
C LEU A 230 -7.80 -9.71 -15.40
N ARG A 231 -7.72 -10.04 -16.69
CA ARG A 231 -6.53 -10.58 -17.34
C ARG A 231 -6.04 -9.62 -18.42
N SER A 232 -4.72 -9.48 -18.53
CA SER A 232 -4.10 -8.77 -19.64
C SER A 232 -4.33 -9.53 -20.95
N GLN A 233 -4.71 -8.81 -22.00
CA GLN A 233 -4.77 -9.30 -23.37
C GLN A 233 -4.25 -8.22 -24.32
N ALA A 234 -3.10 -8.49 -24.96
CA ALA A 234 -2.40 -7.52 -25.80
C ALA A 234 -2.21 -6.16 -25.08
N ASN A 235 -3.05 -5.17 -25.39
CA ASN A 235 -2.99 -3.81 -24.85
C ASN A 235 -4.23 -3.46 -24.00
N ALA A 236 -4.92 -4.45 -23.44
CA ALA A 236 -6.13 -4.23 -22.65
C ALA A 236 -6.21 -5.20 -21.46
N PHE A 237 -7.12 -4.91 -20.54
CA PHE A 237 -7.54 -5.83 -19.50
C PHE A 237 -9.00 -6.22 -19.70
N GLN A 238 -9.29 -7.51 -19.56
CA GLN A 238 -10.64 -8.06 -19.70
C GLN A 238 -11.03 -8.88 -18.48
N PRO A 239 -12.30 -8.87 -18.05
CA PRO A 239 -12.77 -9.75 -17.00
C PRO A 239 -12.53 -11.22 -17.32
N ILE A 240 -12.16 -12.00 -16.29
CA ILE A 240 -12.24 -13.45 -16.35
C ILE A 240 -13.70 -13.83 -16.06
N GLU A 241 -14.49 -14.08 -17.10
CA GLU A 241 -15.94 -14.33 -16.99
C GLU A 241 -16.29 -15.55 -16.12
N SER A 242 -15.38 -16.52 -16.02
CA SER A 242 -15.57 -17.70 -15.16
C SER A 242 -15.35 -17.41 -13.67
N TRP A 243 -14.73 -16.27 -13.32
CA TRP A 243 -14.52 -15.88 -11.94
C TRP A 243 -15.85 -15.48 -11.29
N PRO A 244 -16.11 -15.90 -10.03
CA PRO A 244 -17.37 -15.61 -9.35
C PRO A 244 -17.62 -14.10 -9.21
N ASN A 245 -18.90 -13.72 -9.14
CA ASN A 245 -19.29 -12.37 -8.79
C ASN A 245 -18.85 -12.02 -7.35
N GLY A 246 -18.39 -10.80 -7.14
CA GLY A 246 -17.94 -10.34 -5.83
C GLY A 246 -17.86 -8.82 -5.73
N LYS A 247 -17.56 -8.33 -4.53
CA LYS A 247 -17.28 -6.90 -4.27
C LYS A 247 -15.84 -6.54 -4.63
N ARG A 248 -14.90 -7.45 -4.38
CA ARG A 248 -13.44 -7.33 -4.63
C ARG A 248 -12.73 -8.68 -4.40
N VAL A 249 -11.42 -8.75 -4.64
CA VAL A 249 -10.56 -9.91 -4.37
C VAL A 249 -9.45 -9.56 -3.38
N ASN A 250 -9.67 -9.81 -2.09
CA ASN A 250 -8.86 -9.28 -1.00
C ASN A 250 -7.37 -9.65 -0.96
N ALA A 251 -6.98 -10.73 -1.63
CA ALA A 251 -5.60 -11.16 -1.79
C ALA A 251 -5.52 -12.01 -3.06
N LEU A 252 -4.40 -11.93 -3.77
CA LEU A 252 -4.18 -12.61 -5.04
C LEU A 252 -2.72 -13.07 -5.11
N THR A 253 -2.47 -14.31 -5.52
CA THR A 253 -1.11 -14.85 -5.73
C THR A 253 -1.11 -15.88 -6.86
N THR A 254 0.06 -16.38 -7.26
CA THR A 254 0.20 -17.49 -8.20
C THR A 254 1.00 -18.67 -7.65
N PHE A 255 0.59 -19.88 -8.04
CA PHE A 255 1.22 -21.14 -7.67
C PHE A 255 0.86 -22.22 -8.70
N GLN A 256 1.85 -22.95 -9.20
CA GLN A 256 1.68 -24.08 -10.15
C GLN A 256 0.71 -23.77 -11.32
N ASP A 257 1.04 -22.75 -12.14
CA ASP A 257 0.25 -22.31 -13.30
C ASP A 257 -1.19 -21.88 -13.00
N ARG A 258 -1.51 -21.60 -11.74
CA ARG A 258 -2.81 -21.10 -11.29
C ARG A 258 -2.62 -19.81 -10.50
N ALA A 259 -3.58 -18.90 -10.62
CA ALA A 259 -3.75 -17.79 -9.69
C ALA A 259 -4.79 -18.15 -8.63
N TYR A 260 -4.54 -17.80 -7.37
CA TYR A 260 -5.42 -18.02 -6.23
C TYR A 260 -5.87 -16.66 -5.68
N GLY A 261 -7.17 -16.50 -5.42
CA GLY A 261 -7.70 -15.24 -4.93
C GLY A 261 -8.83 -15.39 -3.92
N VAL A 262 -8.89 -14.45 -2.97
CA VAL A 262 -9.94 -14.38 -1.93
C VAL A 262 -11.09 -13.50 -2.39
N ASN A 263 -12.14 -14.10 -2.94
CA ASN A 263 -13.33 -13.37 -3.38
C ASN A 263 -14.18 -12.93 -2.17
N GLN A 264 -14.42 -11.62 -2.03
CA GLN A 264 -15.43 -11.11 -1.11
C GLN A 264 -16.79 -11.14 -1.81
N ASN A 265 -17.68 -12.00 -1.33
CA ASN A 265 -19.00 -12.22 -1.91
C ASN A 265 -19.95 -11.02 -1.64
N PRO A 266 -21.07 -10.92 -2.37
CA PRO A 266 -22.06 -9.85 -2.15
C PRO A 266 -22.63 -9.76 -0.73
N ASP A 267 -22.66 -10.89 0.00
CA ASP A 267 -23.12 -11.01 1.39
C ASP A 267 -22.01 -10.80 2.44
N ASP A 268 -20.83 -10.30 2.02
CA ASP A 268 -19.64 -10.11 2.84
C ASP A 268 -18.98 -11.39 3.40
N SER A 269 -19.43 -12.57 2.96
CA SER A 269 -18.67 -13.80 3.12
C SER A 269 -17.43 -13.82 2.22
N TYR A 270 -16.48 -14.68 2.55
CA TYR A 270 -15.24 -14.85 1.79
C TYR A 270 -15.16 -16.27 1.25
N SER A 271 -14.67 -16.42 0.03
CA SER A 271 -14.41 -17.73 -0.59
C SER A 271 -13.13 -17.68 -1.39
N VAL A 272 -12.38 -18.78 -1.41
CA VAL A 272 -11.13 -18.88 -2.17
C VAL A 272 -11.42 -19.55 -3.50
N TRP A 273 -10.87 -18.98 -4.57
CA TRP A 273 -10.99 -19.50 -5.92
C TRP A 273 -9.63 -19.51 -6.59
N ARG A 274 -9.47 -20.40 -7.57
CA ARG A 274 -8.27 -20.45 -8.41
C ARG A 274 -8.60 -20.45 -9.89
N THR A 275 -7.71 -19.91 -10.72
CA THR A 275 -7.89 -19.84 -12.17
C THR A 275 -6.60 -20.12 -12.93
N ASP A 276 -6.69 -20.72 -14.13
CA ASP A 276 -5.59 -20.76 -15.12
C ASP A 276 -5.60 -19.52 -16.06
N GLY A 277 -6.43 -18.52 -15.77
CA GLY A 277 -6.66 -17.36 -16.63
C GLY A 277 -7.80 -17.53 -17.63
N GLU A 278 -8.42 -18.72 -17.70
CA GLU A 278 -9.60 -19.02 -18.52
C GLU A 278 -10.73 -19.64 -17.68
N ARG A 279 -10.42 -20.73 -16.96
CA ARG A 279 -11.35 -21.48 -16.12
C ARG A 279 -11.08 -21.20 -14.66
N THR A 280 -12.14 -21.19 -13.87
CA THR A 280 -12.09 -20.90 -12.44
C THR A 280 -12.74 -22.02 -11.65
N GLU A 281 -12.13 -22.37 -10.51
CA GLU A 281 -12.53 -23.49 -9.64
C GLU A 281 -12.51 -23.02 -8.17
N PRO A 282 -13.48 -23.44 -7.34
CA PRO A 282 -13.46 -23.12 -5.92
C PRO A 282 -12.39 -23.93 -5.18
N VAL A 283 -11.82 -23.33 -4.14
CA VAL A 283 -10.87 -23.97 -3.21
C VAL A 283 -11.55 -24.10 -1.85
N THR A 284 -12.18 -25.25 -1.59
CA THR A 284 -13.02 -25.46 -0.39
C THR A 284 -12.23 -25.82 0.87
N GLY A 285 -10.94 -26.15 0.73
CA GLY A 285 -10.07 -26.51 1.87
C GLY A 285 -9.85 -25.39 2.89
N LEU A 286 -10.25 -24.16 2.55
CA LEU A 286 -10.14 -22.97 3.39
C LEU A 286 -11.51 -22.37 3.76
N ASP A 287 -12.61 -23.08 3.49
CA ASP A 287 -13.96 -22.59 3.76
C ASP A 287 -14.18 -22.23 5.24
N GLY A 288 -14.92 -21.15 5.49
CA GLY A 288 -15.19 -20.66 6.84
C GLY A 288 -14.03 -19.87 7.47
N HIS A 289 -12.87 -19.80 6.82
CA HIS A 289 -11.74 -18.98 7.27
C HIS A 289 -11.61 -17.71 6.45
N ARG A 290 -11.38 -16.58 7.14
CA ARG A 290 -11.11 -15.30 6.48
C ARG A 290 -9.63 -15.23 6.13
N ILE A 291 -9.28 -15.69 4.95
CA ILE A 291 -7.92 -15.56 4.41
C ILE A 291 -7.58 -14.08 4.24
N ARG A 292 -6.35 -13.72 4.64
CA ARG A 292 -5.85 -12.35 4.64
C ARG A 292 -4.80 -12.13 3.58
N ASP A 293 -3.93 -13.12 3.37
CA ASP A 293 -2.82 -13.03 2.44
C ASP A 293 -2.34 -14.44 2.03
N PHE A 294 -1.62 -14.50 0.90
CA PHE A 294 -0.99 -15.69 0.36
C PHE A 294 0.45 -15.40 -0.06
N THR A 295 1.29 -16.43 0.00
CA THR A 295 2.61 -16.41 -0.64
C THR A 295 2.96 -17.80 -1.13
N ALA A 296 3.84 -17.92 -2.13
CA ALA A 296 4.18 -19.19 -2.72
C ALA A 296 5.69 -19.37 -2.83
N THR A 297 6.12 -20.61 -2.68
CA THR A 297 7.41 -21.14 -3.16
C THR A 297 7.15 -22.01 -4.38
N ASP A 298 8.20 -22.58 -4.96
CA ASP A 298 8.06 -23.51 -6.09
C ASP A 298 7.22 -24.75 -5.76
N SER A 299 7.19 -25.18 -4.48
CA SER A 299 6.56 -26.43 -4.05
C SER A 299 5.40 -26.27 -3.07
N THR A 300 5.30 -25.12 -2.42
CA THR A 300 4.33 -24.91 -1.33
C THR A 300 3.69 -23.53 -1.44
N LEU A 301 2.36 -23.53 -1.42
CA LEU A 301 1.52 -22.35 -1.26
C LEU A 301 1.19 -22.17 0.22
N TRP A 302 1.39 -20.97 0.74
CA TRP A 302 1.15 -20.57 2.12
C TRP A 302 0.01 -19.57 2.17
N ALA A 303 -0.76 -19.61 3.25
CA ALA A 303 -1.83 -18.64 3.51
C ALA A 303 -1.89 -18.29 4.99
N VAL A 304 -2.34 -17.08 5.29
CA VAL A 304 -2.69 -16.68 6.65
C VAL A 304 -4.16 -16.30 6.74
N SER A 305 -4.81 -16.69 7.84
CA SER A 305 -6.20 -16.35 8.10
C SER A 305 -6.38 -15.72 9.47
N SER A 306 -7.33 -14.80 9.57
CA SER A 306 -7.78 -14.28 10.86
C SER A 306 -8.85 -15.19 11.45
N GLY A 307 -8.72 -15.50 12.73
CA GLY A 307 -9.69 -16.29 13.49
C GLY A 307 -10.98 -15.51 13.83
N PRO A 308 -11.90 -16.15 14.58
CA PRO A 308 -13.16 -15.52 14.98
C PRO A 308 -12.98 -14.31 15.90
N SER A 309 -11.89 -14.30 16.67
CA SER A 309 -11.51 -13.17 17.51
C SER A 309 -10.48 -12.28 16.80
N ALA A 310 -10.45 -11.00 17.17
CA ALA A 310 -9.56 -10.02 16.56
C ALA A 310 -8.06 -10.22 16.87
N GLN A 311 -7.69 -11.25 17.65
CA GLN A 311 -6.32 -11.52 18.13
C GLN A 311 -5.88 -12.98 17.89
N GLN A 312 -6.58 -13.71 17.02
CA GLN A 312 -6.26 -15.10 16.68
C GLN A 312 -6.15 -15.27 15.18
N GLY A 313 -5.48 -16.34 14.76
CA GLY A 313 -5.40 -16.72 13.36
C GLY A 313 -4.60 -17.97 13.13
N TYR A 314 -4.42 -18.32 11.87
CA TYR A 314 -3.77 -19.57 11.46
C TYR A 314 -2.80 -19.33 10.32
N LEU A 315 -1.71 -20.09 10.32
CA LEU A 315 -0.85 -20.29 9.16
C LEU A 315 -1.22 -21.63 8.53
N TRP A 316 -1.42 -21.60 7.22
CA TRP A 316 -1.80 -22.75 6.40
C TRP A 316 -0.74 -23.00 5.34
N CYS A 317 -0.63 -24.26 4.92
CA CYS A 317 0.13 -24.62 3.73
C CYS A 317 -0.60 -25.64 2.87
N SER A 318 -0.27 -25.66 1.58
CA SER A 318 -0.71 -26.65 0.60
C SER A 318 0.39 -26.89 -0.44
N ASN A 319 0.55 -28.14 -0.86
CA ASN A 319 1.54 -28.54 -1.87
C ASN A 319 0.93 -28.71 -3.28
N ASP A 320 -0.40 -28.68 -3.39
CA ASP A 320 -1.16 -28.79 -4.64
C ASP A 320 -2.18 -27.64 -4.83
N GLY A 321 -2.27 -26.75 -3.83
CA GLY A 321 -3.20 -25.63 -3.76
C GLY A 321 -4.66 -26.02 -3.47
N LEU A 322 -4.96 -27.31 -3.25
CA LEU A 322 -6.30 -27.82 -2.99
C LEU A 322 -6.44 -28.38 -1.58
N ASP A 323 -5.48 -29.20 -1.16
CA ASP A 323 -5.46 -29.81 0.16
C ASP A 323 -4.65 -28.92 1.10
N TRP A 324 -5.32 -28.39 2.11
CA TRP A 324 -4.75 -27.41 3.04
C TRP A 324 -4.61 -28.00 4.44
N ALA A 325 -3.48 -27.70 5.09
CA ALA A 325 -3.23 -28.04 6.47
C ALA A 325 -2.93 -26.77 7.28
N ALA A 326 -3.58 -26.61 8.43
CA ALA A 326 -3.17 -25.63 9.43
C ALA A 326 -1.89 -26.14 10.11
N VAL A 327 -0.79 -25.42 9.93
CA VAL A 327 0.51 -25.80 10.52
C VAL A 327 0.82 -25.04 11.81
N GLN A 328 0.15 -23.91 12.04
CA GLN A 328 0.27 -23.14 13.28
C GLN A 328 -1.02 -22.39 13.57
N HIS A 329 -1.40 -22.37 14.86
CA HIS A 329 -2.45 -21.52 15.40
C HIS A 329 -1.80 -20.43 16.25
N PHE A 330 -2.16 -19.18 15.96
CA PHE A 330 -1.72 -18.01 16.69
C PHE A 330 -2.78 -17.59 17.70
N THR A 331 -2.41 -17.53 18.98
CA THR A 331 -3.33 -17.23 20.08
C THR A 331 -3.32 -15.76 20.52
N ASP A 332 -2.27 -15.04 20.17
CA ASP A 332 -1.90 -13.71 20.66
C ASP A 332 -1.47 -12.75 19.54
N MET A 333 -1.79 -13.10 18.29
CA MET A 333 -1.66 -12.21 17.14
C MET A 333 -2.79 -12.45 16.14
N ARG A 334 -3.12 -11.40 15.40
CA ARG A 334 -3.92 -11.47 14.17
C ARG A 334 -2.97 -11.42 12.98
N PRO A 335 -2.78 -12.54 12.25
CA PRO A 335 -2.02 -12.56 11.01
C PRO A 335 -2.66 -11.67 9.96
N LEU A 336 -1.82 -10.95 9.22
CA LEU A 336 -2.24 -10.04 8.15
C LEU A 336 -1.50 -10.30 6.85
N ALA A 337 -0.23 -10.66 6.92
CA ALA A 337 0.61 -10.88 5.76
C ALA A 337 1.56 -12.07 5.96
N VAL A 338 1.98 -12.68 4.87
CA VAL A 338 2.89 -13.84 4.88
C VAL A 338 3.90 -13.74 3.74
N ALA A 339 5.15 -14.07 4.02
CA ALA A 339 6.21 -14.14 3.00
C ALA A 339 7.12 -15.32 3.25
N VAL A 340 7.83 -15.74 2.21
CA VAL A 340 8.95 -16.67 2.32
C VAL A 340 10.24 -15.95 1.98
N HIS A 341 11.23 -16.09 2.86
CA HIS A 341 12.57 -15.54 2.73
C HIS A 341 13.59 -16.61 3.10
N ALA A 342 14.56 -16.86 2.21
CA ALA A 342 15.56 -17.91 2.39
C ALA A 342 14.96 -19.27 2.83
N ASP A 343 13.93 -19.72 2.11
CA ASP A 343 13.16 -20.95 2.37
C ASP A 343 12.45 -21.04 3.72
N GLN A 344 12.37 -19.92 4.45
CA GLN A 344 11.68 -19.81 5.73
C GLN A 344 10.45 -18.93 5.62
N VAL A 345 9.37 -19.34 6.29
CA VAL A 345 8.11 -18.59 6.30
C VAL A 345 8.09 -17.58 7.45
N TYR A 346 7.63 -16.38 7.13
CA TYR A 346 7.47 -15.25 8.05
C TYR A 346 6.03 -14.75 7.98
N VAL A 347 5.52 -14.32 9.13
CA VAL A 347 4.15 -13.83 9.26
C VAL A 347 4.15 -12.47 9.93
N GLY A 348 3.61 -11.47 9.24
CA GLY A 348 3.32 -10.15 9.79
C GLY A 348 1.90 -10.08 10.33
N GLY A 349 1.70 -9.31 11.39
CA GLY A 349 0.36 -9.09 11.91
C GLY A 349 0.29 -8.02 12.98
N ARG A 350 -0.83 -8.06 13.70
CA ARG A 350 -1.09 -7.23 14.89
C ARG A 350 -1.04 -8.09 16.14
N GLY A 351 -0.15 -7.76 17.07
CA GLY A 351 -0.04 -8.42 18.36
C GLY A 351 -1.19 -8.08 19.31
N ALA A 352 -1.33 -8.86 20.37
CA ALA A 352 -2.36 -8.67 21.40
C ALA A 352 -2.29 -7.30 22.12
N ASN A 353 -1.09 -6.69 22.17
CA ASN A 353 -0.87 -5.34 22.70
C ASN A 353 -1.29 -4.22 21.74
N GLY A 354 -1.76 -4.56 20.53
CA GLY A 354 -2.19 -3.62 19.51
C GLY A 354 -1.09 -3.10 18.59
N HIS A 355 0.18 -3.45 18.85
CA HIS A 355 1.35 -3.11 18.03
C HIS A 355 1.57 -4.14 16.91
N GLY A 356 2.24 -3.70 15.84
CA GLY A 356 2.71 -4.58 14.78
C GLY A 356 3.71 -5.61 15.31
N VAL A 357 3.68 -6.83 14.78
CA VAL A 357 4.59 -7.90 15.16
C VAL A 357 4.98 -8.75 13.96
N LEU A 358 6.28 -9.07 13.85
CA LEU A 358 6.81 -10.03 12.90
C LEU A 358 7.07 -11.35 13.61
N TRP A 359 6.61 -12.45 13.02
CA TRP A 359 6.86 -13.81 13.48
C TRP A 359 7.65 -14.60 12.45
N GLY A 360 8.52 -15.49 12.92
CA GLY A 360 9.35 -16.34 12.06
C GLY A 360 10.11 -17.39 12.88
N PRO A 361 11.01 -18.16 12.25
CA PRO A 361 11.84 -19.13 12.95
C PRO A 361 12.86 -18.45 13.86
N THR A 362 13.15 -19.08 15.01
CA THR A 362 14.16 -18.58 15.97
C THR A 362 15.57 -19.05 15.68
N THR A 363 15.73 -20.07 14.84
CA THR A 363 17.04 -20.58 14.45
C THR A 363 17.57 -19.77 13.27
N HIS A 364 18.68 -19.05 13.49
CA HIS A 364 19.48 -18.34 12.48
C HIS A 364 20.19 -19.30 11.49
N GLN A 365 19.56 -20.43 11.14
CA GLN A 365 20.05 -21.33 10.11
C GLN A 365 19.63 -20.81 8.76
N VAL A 366 20.30 -19.75 8.33
CA VAL A 366 20.14 -19.26 6.97
C VAL A 366 21.23 -19.89 6.12
N SER A 367 20.83 -20.77 5.21
CA SER A 367 21.69 -21.22 4.11
C SER A 367 22.19 -19.97 3.39
N SER A 368 23.50 -19.82 3.24
CA SER A 368 24.18 -18.62 2.72
C SER A 368 23.32 -17.77 1.78
N ILE A 369 22.75 -16.66 2.26
CA ILE A 369 22.07 -15.72 1.38
C ILE A 369 23.14 -15.09 0.51
N ARG A 370 22.97 -15.24 -0.80
CA ARG A 370 23.90 -14.69 -1.78
C ARG A 370 23.79 -13.17 -1.73
N GLN A 371 24.85 -12.49 -1.25
CA GLN A 371 24.93 -11.04 -1.36
C GLN A 371 24.74 -10.62 -2.83
N PRO A 372 24.00 -9.53 -3.11
CA PRO A 372 23.76 -9.05 -4.45
C PRO A 372 25.08 -8.69 -5.11
N GLU A 373 25.17 -8.99 -6.41
CA GLU A 373 26.17 -8.38 -7.27
C GLU A 373 25.91 -6.88 -7.29
N LYS A 374 26.95 -6.09 -7.00
CA LYS A 374 27.07 -4.60 -7.03
C LYS A 374 25.75 -3.79 -6.92
N PRO A 375 25.66 -2.83 -5.96
CA PRO A 375 24.50 -1.96 -5.83
C PRO A 375 24.06 -1.37 -7.17
N GLN A 376 22.79 -1.60 -7.52
CA GLN A 376 22.22 -1.06 -8.75
C GLN A 376 22.09 0.45 -8.63
N THR A 377 22.39 1.18 -9.70
CA THR A 377 22.16 2.63 -9.74
C THR A 377 20.66 2.89 -9.81
N LEU A 378 20.17 3.76 -8.94
CA LEU A 378 18.77 4.19 -8.98
C LEU A 378 18.45 4.94 -10.29
N PRO A 379 17.28 4.70 -10.89
CA PRO A 379 16.87 5.37 -12.10
C PRO A 379 16.61 6.85 -11.81
N LEU A 380 17.31 7.77 -12.47
CA LEU A 380 16.95 9.19 -12.37
C LEU A 380 15.49 9.39 -12.81
N PRO A 381 14.66 10.08 -12.01
CA PRO A 381 13.34 10.50 -12.44
C PRO A 381 13.53 11.50 -13.58
N ARG A 382 13.41 11.04 -14.82
CA ARG A 382 13.51 11.91 -16.00
C ARG A 382 12.28 11.74 -16.84
N GLN A 383 11.29 12.58 -16.58
CA GLN A 383 10.23 12.81 -17.55
C GLN A 383 10.80 13.69 -18.66
N VAL A 384 10.70 13.25 -19.92
CA VAL A 384 11.06 14.10 -21.06
C VAL A 384 9.97 15.15 -21.21
N LEU A 385 10.18 16.31 -20.60
CA LEU A 385 9.26 17.43 -20.71
C LEU A 385 9.61 18.31 -21.92
N PRO A 386 8.60 18.92 -22.57
CA PRO A 386 8.84 20.04 -23.48
C PRO A 386 9.62 21.16 -22.76
N PRO A 387 10.40 21.99 -23.49
CA PRO A 387 11.06 23.14 -22.89
C PRO A 387 10.07 24.01 -22.11
N LEU A 388 10.40 24.30 -20.86
CA LEU A 388 9.56 25.08 -19.98
C LEU A 388 9.75 26.59 -20.23
N ASP A 389 8.66 27.30 -20.54
CA ASP A 389 8.64 28.76 -20.41
C ASP A 389 8.42 29.12 -18.94
N VAL A 390 9.52 29.25 -18.21
CA VAL A 390 9.52 29.56 -16.77
C VAL A 390 8.75 30.85 -16.48
N GLN A 391 8.89 31.89 -17.30
CA GLN A 391 8.23 33.17 -17.03
C GLN A 391 6.71 33.07 -17.22
N GLN A 392 6.26 32.34 -18.23
CA GLN A 392 4.84 32.06 -18.43
C GLN A 392 4.26 31.29 -17.22
N GLN A 393 4.96 30.27 -16.73
CA GLN A 393 4.49 29.48 -15.58
C GLN A 393 4.44 30.29 -14.28
N LEU A 394 5.46 31.12 -14.01
CA LEU A 394 5.45 32.03 -12.85
C LEU A 394 4.29 33.03 -12.95
N SER A 395 4.03 33.57 -14.14
CA SER A 395 2.90 34.48 -14.36
C SER A 395 1.55 33.78 -14.15
N ALA A 396 1.44 32.51 -14.54
CA ALA A 396 0.25 31.70 -14.27
C ALA A 396 0.06 31.43 -12.78
N LEU A 397 1.15 31.14 -12.05
CA LEU A 397 1.13 30.99 -10.60
C LEU A 397 0.67 32.29 -9.91
N ASP A 398 1.23 33.45 -10.29
CA ASP A 398 0.82 34.75 -9.75
C ASP A 398 -0.69 35.01 -9.94
N ALA A 399 -1.21 34.70 -11.12
CA ALA A 399 -2.63 34.86 -11.42
C ALA A 399 -3.51 33.97 -10.53
N ILE A 400 -3.09 32.72 -10.31
CA ILE A 400 -3.80 31.75 -9.47
C ILE A 400 -3.77 32.17 -8.00
N LEU A 401 -2.61 32.59 -7.49
CA LEU A 401 -2.44 33.04 -6.11
C LEU A 401 -3.23 34.32 -5.82
N SER A 402 -3.38 35.20 -6.81
CA SER A 402 -4.13 36.44 -6.69
C SER A 402 -5.64 36.26 -6.86
N SER A 403 -6.09 35.19 -7.54
CA SER A 403 -7.50 34.97 -7.87
C SER A 403 -8.30 34.41 -6.68
N PRO A 404 -9.36 35.10 -6.21
CA PRO A 404 -10.23 34.55 -5.18
C PRO A 404 -10.94 33.26 -5.58
N GLU A 405 -11.24 33.09 -6.87
CA GLU A 405 -12.02 31.96 -7.39
C GLU A 405 -11.29 30.63 -7.22
N THR A 406 -9.95 30.66 -7.31
CA THR A 406 -9.05 29.53 -7.04
C THR A 406 -9.39 28.84 -5.71
N TYR A 407 -9.77 29.63 -4.70
CA TYR A 407 -9.96 29.17 -3.33
C TYR A 407 -11.42 28.81 -3.00
N THR A 408 -12.37 29.18 -3.84
CA THR A 408 -13.81 28.96 -3.58
C THR A 408 -14.43 27.84 -4.41
N ALA A 409 -13.78 27.42 -5.50
CA ALA A 409 -14.32 26.45 -6.45
C ALA A 409 -14.27 24.97 -5.96
N GLY A 410 -13.61 24.68 -4.84
CA GLY A 410 -13.52 23.32 -4.29
C GLY A 410 -12.45 22.44 -4.95
N ASN A 411 -11.67 22.97 -5.89
CA ASN A 411 -10.63 22.28 -6.66
C ASN A 411 -9.26 22.99 -6.54
N THR A 412 -9.04 23.75 -5.46
CA THR A 412 -7.80 24.51 -5.23
C THR A 412 -6.55 23.64 -5.38
N GLN A 413 -6.60 22.42 -4.83
CA GLN A 413 -5.48 21.49 -4.85
C GLN A 413 -5.11 21.05 -6.28
N ASP A 414 -6.09 20.71 -7.11
CA ASP A 414 -5.86 20.29 -8.50
C ASP A 414 -5.28 21.43 -9.34
N VAL A 415 -5.77 22.66 -9.12
CA VAL A 415 -5.30 23.86 -9.83
C VAL A 415 -3.84 24.14 -9.48
N LEU A 416 -3.49 24.17 -8.18
CA LEU A 416 -2.11 24.39 -7.74
C LEU A 416 -1.16 23.29 -8.24
N ALA A 417 -1.53 22.02 -8.08
CA ALA A 417 -0.72 20.90 -8.53
C ALA A 417 -0.45 20.96 -10.04
N LYS A 418 -1.48 21.18 -10.87
CA LYS A 418 -1.35 21.27 -12.33
C LYS A 418 -0.47 22.44 -12.77
N THR A 419 -0.55 23.58 -12.10
CA THR A 419 0.29 24.75 -12.40
C THR A 419 1.74 24.56 -11.95
N LEU A 420 1.97 23.93 -10.81
CA LEU A 420 3.32 23.75 -10.27
C LEU A 420 4.06 22.57 -10.90
N MET A 421 3.36 21.55 -11.40
CA MET A 421 3.96 20.32 -11.94
C MET A 421 5.07 20.56 -12.98
N PRO A 422 4.89 21.41 -14.01
CA PRO A 422 5.96 21.65 -14.99
C PRO A 422 7.24 22.22 -14.34
N MET A 423 7.09 23.11 -13.36
CA MET A 423 8.22 23.67 -12.60
C MET A 423 8.83 22.63 -11.64
N ALA A 424 8.00 21.81 -11.00
CA ALA A 424 8.43 20.75 -10.10
C ALA A 424 9.36 19.75 -10.80
N LEU A 425 9.10 19.46 -12.08
CA LEU A 425 9.85 18.47 -12.87
C LEU A 425 10.98 19.06 -13.73
N GLU A 426 11.21 20.37 -13.67
CA GLU A 426 12.27 21.03 -14.45
C GLU A 426 13.68 20.70 -13.94
N HIS A 427 13.81 20.34 -12.66
CA HIS A 427 15.08 20.00 -12.01
C HIS A 427 16.19 21.05 -12.22
N THR A 428 15.87 22.33 -12.00
CA THR A 428 16.86 23.42 -12.09
C THR A 428 16.88 24.30 -10.83
N PRO A 429 18.08 24.71 -10.36
CA PRO A 429 18.21 25.63 -9.23
C PRO A 429 17.49 26.97 -9.44
N ALA A 430 17.40 27.43 -10.70
CA ALA A 430 16.77 28.70 -11.04
C ALA A 430 15.26 28.70 -10.75
N VAL A 431 14.56 27.62 -11.11
CA VAL A 431 13.13 27.46 -10.82
C VAL A 431 12.90 27.31 -9.33
N SER A 432 13.68 26.46 -8.65
CA SER A 432 13.51 26.27 -7.20
C SER A 432 13.73 27.57 -6.41
N LYS A 433 14.72 28.39 -6.80
CA LYS A 433 14.93 29.70 -6.17
C LYS A 433 13.68 30.58 -6.23
N GLN A 434 12.92 30.52 -7.33
CA GLN A 434 11.66 31.26 -7.46
C GLN A 434 10.57 30.67 -6.57
N LEU A 435 10.42 29.34 -6.54
CA LEU A 435 9.46 28.66 -5.66
C LEU A 435 9.72 28.98 -4.17
N ALA A 436 10.98 28.96 -3.75
CA ALA A 436 11.38 29.34 -2.40
C ALA A 436 11.09 30.81 -2.10
N ALA A 437 11.22 31.71 -3.09
CA ALA A 437 10.86 33.11 -2.91
C ALA A 437 9.36 33.31 -2.68
N TYR A 438 8.47 32.49 -3.25
CA TYR A 438 7.03 32.54 -2.95
C TYR A 438 6.72 32.16 -1.50
N LEU A 439 7.46 31.23 -0.89
CA LEU A 439 7.27 30.86 0.52
C LEU A 439 7.53 32.02 1.49
N GLN A 440 8.30 33.03 1.08
CA GLN A 440 8.63 34.20 1.88
C GLN A 440 7.71 35.40 1.62
N GLN A 441 6.83 35.32 0.63
CA GLN A 441 5.91 36.39 0.28
C GLN A 441 4.61 36.30 1.07
N PRO A 442 3.83 37.40 1.18
CA PRO A 442 2.48 37.34 1.71
C PRO A 442 1.61 36.39 0.88
N LEU A 443 1.15 35.30 1.50
CA LEU A 443 0.25 34.33 0.88
C LEU A 443 -1.22 34.65 1.19
N PRO A 444 -2.17 34.09 0.42
CA PRO A 444 -3.59 34.37 0.62
C PRO A 444 -4.08 33.96 2.02
N ALA A 445 -4.59 34.93 2.78
CA ALA A 445 -5.10 34.74 4.15
C ALA A 445 -6.56 34.24 4.21
N LYS A 446 -7.10 33.74 3.10
CA LYS A 446 -8.49 33.26 3.00
C LYS A 446 -8.60 31.78 3.38
N SER A 447 -9.82 31.28 3.51
CA SER A 447 -10.07 29.83 3.56
C SER A 447 -10.16 29.28 2.13
N ALA A 448 -9.52 28.15 1.88
CA ALA A 448 -9.59 27.38 0.64
C ALA A 448 -10.59 26.23 0.80
N GLN A 449 -11.44 26.02 -0.21
CA GLN A 449 -12.34 24.88 -0.32
C GLN A 449 -11.62 23.74 -1.04
N LEU A 450 -11.60 22.56 -0.42
CA LEU A 450 -10.87 21.38 -0.87
C LEU A 450 -11.84 20.22 -1.14
N PHE A 451 -11.43 19.25 -1.95
CA PHE A 451 -12.17 18.02 -2.22
C PHE A 451 -13.63 18.27 -2.64
N ALA A 452 -13.84 19.08 -3.67
CA ALA A 452 -15.16 19.52 -4.14
C ALA A 452 -16.00 20.23 -3.06
N GLY A 453 -15.33 20.94 -2.14
CA GLY A 453 -15.97 21.69 -1.05
C GLY A 453 -16.30 20.85 0.19
N ASN A 454 -15.82 19.61 0.27
CA ASN A 454 -16.06 18.75 1.43
C ASN A 454 -15.13 19.08 2.61
N ALA A 455 -14.07 19.85 2.40
CA ALA A 455 -13.15 20.28 3.45
C ALA A 455 -12.73 21.74 3.22
N SER A 456 -12.22 22.38 4.28
CA SER A 456 -11.66 23.71 4.20
C SER A 456 -10.40 23.85 5.03
N ALA A 457 -9.44 24.63 4.56
CA ALA A 457 -8.18 24.90 5.25
C ALA A 457 -7.74 26.36 5.01
N PRO A 458 -6.83 26.93 5.81
CA PRO A 458 -6.19 28.19 5.47
C PRO A 458 -5.51 28.09 4.09
N ALA A 459 -5.82 29.00 3.17
CA ALA A 459 -5.27 29.01 1.82
C ALA A 459 -3.73 29.17 1.85
N THR A 460 -3.21 29.90 2.83
CA THR A 460 -1.76 29.98 3.09
C THR A 460 -1.13 28.60 3.27
N TYR A 461 -1.76 27.72 4.06
CA TYR A 461 -1.24 26.38 4.31
C TYR A 461 -1.28 25.51 3.05
N VAL A 462 -2.39 25.54 2.31
CA VAL A 462 -2.54 24.80 1.06
C VAL A 462 -1.51 25.26 0.02
N VAL A 463 -1.27 26.57 -0.10
CA VAL A 463 -0.27 27.09 -1.03
C VAL A 463 1.15 26.69 -0.60
N GLN A 464 1.50 26.81 0.68
CA GLN A 464 2.79 26.37 1.21
C GLN A 464 3.01 24.88 0.95
N TRP A 465 2.00 24.04 1.21
CA TRP A 465 2.03 22.61 0.97
C TRP A 465 2.43 22.27 -0.47
N TYR A 466 1.78 22.88 -1.45
CA TYR A 466 2.06 22.60 -2.87
C TYR A 466 3.37 23.24 -3.37
N LEU A 467 3.79 24.40 -2.82
CA LEU A 467 5.11 24.96 -3.10
C LEU A 467 6.23 24.05 -2.59
N LEU A 468 6.10 23.53 -1.36
CA LEU A 468 7.06 22.60 -0.76
C LEU A 468 7.12 21.28 -1.53
N TRP A 469 5.97 20.74 -1.93
CA TRP A 469 5.87 19.59 -2.83
C TRP A 469 6.67 19.80 -4.13
N ALA A 470 6.42 20.94 -4.80
CA ALA A 470 7.08 21.26 -6.06
C ALA A 470 8.60 21.45 -5.89
N MET A 471 9.04 22.07 -4.79
CA MET A 471 10.45 22.19 -4.43
C MET A 471 11.11 20.84 -4.18
N GLY A 472 10.44 19.95 -3.43
CA GLY A 472 10.95 18.61 -3.12
C GLY A 472 11.14 17.76 -4.37
N LEU A 473 10.18 17.78 -5.29
CA LEU A 473 10.31 17.11 -6.58
C LEU A 473 11.39 17.74 -7.47
N ASN A 474 11.54 19.07 -7.44
CA ASN A 474 12.57 19.74 -8.22
C ASN A 474 13.98 19.34 -7.78
N GLY A 475 14.17 19.09 -6.48
CA GLY A 475 15.43 18.59 -5.92
C GLY A 475 16.48 19.67 -5.64
N TYR A 476 16.07 20.95 -5.63
CA TYR A 476 16.94 22.07 -5.29
C TYR A 476 16.24 23.01 -4.31
N GLY A 477 17.01 23.88 -3.64
CA GLY A 477 16.48 24.97 -2.81
C GLY A 477 16.73 24.74 -1.31
N GLN A 478 16.02 25.51 -0.50
CA GLN A 478 16.08 25.41 0.97
C GLN A 478 14.70 25.73 1.54
N VAL A 479 14.21 24.87 2.43
CA VAL A 479 13.01 25.09 3.22
C VAL A 479 13.33 26.13 4.31
N PRO A 480 12.55 27.22 4.45
CA PRO A 480 12.73 28.18 5.54
C PRO A 480 12.48 27.53 6.90
N LEU A 481 13.32 27.85 7.89
CA LEU A 481 13.23 27.28 9.24
C LEU A 481 11.89 27.59 9.92
N GLU A 482 11.32 28.76 9.65
CA GLU A 482 10.04 29.18 10.22
C GLU A 482 8.88 28.27 9.79
N VAL A 483 8.97 27.69 8.59
CA VAL A 483 7.98 26.75 8.07
C VAL A 483 8.12 25.38 8.75
N LEU A 484 9.36 24.90 8.94
CA LEU A 484 9.64 23.68 9.71
C LEU A 484 9.18 23.78 11.17
N GLN A 485 9.36 24.95 11.77
CA GLN A 485 9.00 25.23 13.17
C GLN A 485 7.53 25.59 13.35
N THR A 486 6.71 25.63 12.29
CA THR A 486 5.29 26.03 12.38
C THR A 486 4.54 25.09 13.33
N PRO A 487 4.06 25.57 14.50
CA PRO A 487 3.51 24.71 15.54
C PRO A 487 2.24 24.00 15.07
N TRP A 488 2.03 22.79 15.56
CA TRP A 488 0.78 22.09 15.33
C TRP A 488 -0.33 22.67 16.22
N THR A 489 -1.27 23.38 15.61
CA THR A 489 -2.40 24.02 16.32
C THR A 489 -3.76 23.47 15.91
N GLU A 490 -3.79 22.52 14.99
CA GLU A 490 -5.03 21.98 14.44
C GLU A 490 -5.70 21.02 15.45
N PRO A 491 -7.03 21.10 15.63
CA PRO A 491 -7.74 20.10 16.39
C PRO A 491 -7.65 18.75 15.68
N ALA A 492 -7.57 17.67 16.46
CA ALA A 492 -7.57 16.32 15.92
C ALA A 492 -8.78 16.12 14.99
N ASN A 493 -8.52 15.79 13.73
CA ASN A 493 -9.52 15.38 12.77
C ASN A 493 -8.95 14.29 11.84
N ASP A 494 -9.63 14.03 10.74
CA ASP A 494 -9.26 12.94 9.82
C ASP A 494 -8.39 13.43 8.66
N ARG A 495 -8.17 14.75 8.52
CA ARG A 495 -7.75 15.36 7.25
C ARG A 495 -6.68 16.44 7.35
N GLU A 496 -6.44 17.00 8.52
CA GLU A 496 -5.47 18.07 8.77
C GLU A 496 -4.03 17.74 8.35
N LYS A 497 -3.70 16.45 8.31
CA LYS A 497 -2.43 15.92 7.78
C LYS A 497 -2.17 16.19 6.29
N TYR A 498 -3.17 16.63 5.51
CA TYR A 498 -3.06 16.80 4.04
C TYR A 498 -2.75 18.24 3.60
N TRP A 499 -2.61 19.19 4.52
CA TRP A 499 -2.35 20.59 4.12
C TRP A 499 -1.57 21.41 5.14
N HIS A 500 -1.34 20.92 6.35
CA HIS A 500 -0.50 21.66 7.30
C HIS A 500 0.95 21.71 6.78
N PRO A 501 1.62 22.88 6.78
CA PRO A 501 2.92 23.02 6.11
C PRO A 501 4.06 22.23 6.78
N ALA A 502 4.04 22.03 8.10
CA ALA A 502 5.13 21.39 8.84
C ALA A 502 5.55 19.99 8.32
N PRO A 503 4.64 19.00 8.14
CA PRO A 503 5.03 17.70 7.59
C PRO A 503 5.56 17.79 6.15
N ALA A 504 4.96 18.62 5.29
CA ALA A 504 5.47 18.86 3.93
C ALA A 504 6.87 19.50 3.97
N ALA A 505 7.12 20.41 4.91
CA ALA A 505 8.41 21.07 5.09
C ALA A 505 9.49 20.09 5.52
N ALA A 506 9.20 19.20 6.48
CA ALA A 506 10.12 18.15 6.92
C ALA A 506 10.47 17.19 5.77
N TRP A 507 9.45 16.74 5.03
CA TRP A 507 9.65 15.91 3.85
C TRP A 507 10.50 16.61 2.79
N THR A 508 10.17 17.85 2.44
CA THR A 508 10.90 18.60 1.42
C THR A 508 12.36 18.84 1.86
N ALA A 509 12.61 19.19 3.12
CA ALA A 509 13.98 19.34 3.63
C ALA A 509 14.79 18.04 3.44
N ALA A 510 14.18 16.88 3.74
CA ALA A 510 14.78 15.58 3.52
C ALA A 510 15.07 15.29 2.04
N GLN A 511 14.12 15.55 1.14
CA GLN A 511 14.33 15.36 -0.30
C GLN A 511 15.40 16.29 -0.88
N LEU A 512 15.59 17.47 -0.28
CA LEU A 512 16.62 18.45 -0.67
C LEU A 512 18.00 18.15 -0.06
N GLY A 513 18.11 17.20 0.86
CA GLY A 513 19.35 16.95 1.60
C GLY A 513 19.78 18.14 2.47
N GLN A 514 18.82 18.90 3.02
CA GLN A 514 19.08 20.08 3.84
C GLN A 514 19.52 19.67 5.26
N ASP A 515 20.78 19.27 5.41
CA ASP A 515 21.37 18.68 6.61
C ASP A 515 22.08 19.68 7.55
N ASP A 516 21.87 20.98 7.35
CA ASP A 516 22.50 22.02 8.16
C ASP A 516 22.03 22.00 9.63
N ARG A 517 22.89 22.48 10.54
CA ARG A 517 22.65 22.44 11.99
C ARG A 517 21.33 23.11 12.40
N GLY A 518 20.92 24.18 11.72
CA GLY A 518 19.65 24.86 12.01
C GLY A 518 18.45 23.99 11.67
N THR A 519 18.50 23.32 10.52
CA THR A 519 17.45 22.41 10.04
C THR A 519 17.31 21.18 10.93
N ILE A 520 18.43 20.48 11.21
CA ILE A 520 18.41 19.30 12.10
C ILE A 520 17.93 19.69 13.50
N GLY A 521 18.43 20.80 14.05
CA GLY A 521 18.01 21.29 15.36
C GLY A 521 16.51 21.59 15.42
N ALA A 522 15.96 22.25 14.40
CA ALA A 522 14.53 22.52 14.32
C ALA A 522 13.69 21.24 14.29
N ILE A 523 14.14 20.20 13.57
CA ILE A 523 13.40 18.92 13.50
C ILE A 523 13.52 18.14 14.83
N ILE A 524 14.69 18.14 15.48
CA ILE A 524 14.89 17.51 16.80
C ILE A 524 13.97 18.13 17.86
N GLU A 525 13.83 19.45 17.87
CA GLU A 525 12.91 20.15 18.79
C GLU A 525 11.47 19.65 18.64
N ARG A 526 11.03 19.36 17.41
CA ARG A 526 9.69 18.85 17.13
C ARG A 526 9.41 17.47 17.71
N LEU A 527 10.43 16.61 17.84
CA LEU A 527 10.24 15.26 18.41
C LEU A 527 9.71 15.27 19.85
N THR A 528 9.90 16.37 20.59
CA THR A 528 9.46 16.52 21.99
C THR A 528 8.24 17.39 22.19
N THR A 529 7.70 17.95 21.11
CA THR A 529 6.57 18.87 21.18
C THR A 529 5.29 18.11 21.54
N GLN A 530 4.79 18.29 22.76
CA GLN A 530 3.67 17.51 23.30
C GLN A 530 2.34 17.66 22.53
N THR A 531 2.18 18.75 21.79
CA THR A 531 0.98 19.00 20.97
C THR A 531 1.04 18.29 19.61
N ASP A 532 2.21 17.82 19.19
CA ASP A 532 2.35 17.15 17.91
C ASP A 532 1.77 15.73 18.01
N PRO A 533 0.87 15.34 17.10
CA PRO A 533 0.38 13.97 17.09
C PRO A 533 1.52 13.03 16.68
N LEU A 534 1.50 11.80 17.20
CA LEU A 534 2.58 10.82 16.97
C LEU A 534 2.92 10.58 15.49
N TRP A 535 1.93 10.70 14.60
CA TRP A 535 2.16 10.54 13.17
C TRP A 535 2.95 11.69 12.54
N LEU A 536 2.81 12.90 13.09
CA LEU A 536 3.61 14.05 12.68
C LEU A 536 5.05 13.90 13.20
N VAL A 537 5.20 13.34 14.41
CA VAL A 537 6.52 12.91 14.92
C VAL A 537 7.17 11.90 13.97
N GLY A 538 6.39 10.99 13.38
CA GLY A 538 6.86 10.06 12.34
C GLY A 538 7.43 10.76 11.10
N ASP A 539 6.81 11.86 10.64
CA ASP A 539 7.35 12.65 9.52
C ASP A 539 8.72 13.26 9.86
N PHE A 540 8.87 13.75 11.09
CA PHE A 540 10.13 14.32 11.58
C PHE A 540 11.22 13.27 11.77
N VAL A 541 10.87 12.08 12.31
CA VAL A 541 11.76 10.92 12.38
C VAL A 541 12.24 10.51 10.99
N GLY A 542 11.32 10.43 10.03
CA GLY A 542 11.64 10.10 8.64
C GLY A 542 12.60 11.10 8.00
N ALA A 543 12.35 12.40 8.24
CA ALA A 543 13.23 13.45 7.75
C ALA A 543 14.63 13.39 8.37
N LEU A 544 14.73 13.21 9.70
CA LEU A 544 16.02 13.04 10.38
C LEU A 544 16.77 11.83 9.88
N HIS A 545 16.10 10.69 9.74
CA HIS A 545 16.71 9.49 9.17
C HIS A 545 17.32 9.76 7.79
N THR A 546 16.54 10.38 6.89
CA THR A 546 17.00 10.68 5.53
C THR A 546 18.18 11.65 5.52
N LEU A 547 18.16 12.68 6.37
CA LEU A 547 19.18 13.73 6.40
C LEU A 547 20.48 13.29 7.07
N THR A 548 20.41 12.35 8.02
CA THR A 548 21.56 12.02 8.90
C THR A 548 22.10 10.62 8.66
N GLY A 549 21.29 9.71 8.08
CA GLY A 549 21.58 8.29 7.96
C GLY A 549 21.40 7.51 9.27
N GLU A 550 21.12 8.17 10.40
CA GLU A 550 20.93 7.52 11.70
C GLU A 550 19.60 6.76 11.74
N GLN A 551 19.59 5.62 12.45
CA GLN A 551 18.50 4.65 12.40
C GLN A 551 17.75 4.49 13.73
N PHE A 552 17.74 5.52 14.57
CA PHE A 552 17.09 5.47 15.88
C PHE A 552 15.57 5.32 15.83
N GLY A 553 14.95 5.54 14.67
CA GLY A 553 13.50 5.45 14.51
C GLY A 553 12.79 6.37 15.51
N TYR A 554 11.88 5.80 16.30
CA TYR A 554 11.09 6.54 17.30
C TYR A 554 11.77 6.67 18.67
N ASP A 555 13.05 6.29 18.81
CA ASP A 555 13.81 6.53 20.03
C ASP A 555 14.25 8.00 20.11
N VAL A 556 13.36 8.84 20.65
CA VAL A 556 13.59 10.28 20.84
C VAL A 556 14.81 10.54 21.74
N ALA A 557 15.08 9.67 22.72
CA ALA A 557 16.21 9.85 23.62
C ALA A 557 17.54 9.63 22.88
N ALA A 558 17.61 8.60 22.01
CA ALA A 558 18.76 8.38 21.15
C ALA A 558 19.00 9.55 20.19
N TRP A 559 17.96 10.11 19.58
CA TRP A 559 18.06 11.32 18.75
C TRP A 559 18.62 12.52 19.52
N GLN A 560 18.12 12.77 20.73
CA GLN A 560 18.60 13.87 21.58
C GLN A 560 20.06 13.67 22.00
N GLN A 561 20.40 12.46 22.45
CA GLN A 561 21.76 12.14 22.87
C GLN A 561 22.74 12.28 21.70
N TRP A 562 22.40 11.77 20.52
CA TRP A 562 23.19 11.94 19.31
C TRP A 562 23.39 13.43 18.98
N TRP A 563 22.31 14.20 19.02
CA TRP A 563 22.35 15.65 18.75
C TRP A 563 23.27 16.42 19.70
N GLU A 564 23.33 16.04 20.98
CA GLU A 564 24.22 16.63 21.97
C GLU A 564 25.71 16.35 21.71
N THR A 565 26.04 15.33 20.90
CA THR A 565 27.43 14.98 20.56
C THR A 565 28.00 15.74 19.36
N LEU A 566 27.16 16.45 18.60
CA LEU A 566 27.51 17.25 17.42
C LEU A 566 27.76 18.73 17.77
#